data_AF-A0A934DWT7-F1
#
_entry.id   AF-A0A934DWT7-F1
#
_cell.length_a   1.000
_cell.length_b   1.000
_cell.length_c   1.000
_cell.angle_alpha   90.00
_cell.angle_beta   90.00
_cell.angle_gamma   90.00
#
_symmetry.space_group_name_H-M   'P 1'
#
loop_
_entity.id
_entity.type
_entity.pdbx_description
1 polymer ?
#
loop_
_entity_poly.entity_id
_entity_poly.type
_entity_poly.pdbx_seq_one_letter_code
_entity_poly.pdbx_strand_id
1 'polypeptide(L)'
;PFVAALDANAQSTTSQRSDYNLSFYSGHTNLAFSLVVSAGTVAHLRGYRAEPFIWGVGLPLATFVAYSRLGAQKHYLSDVVVGSLTGAAVGFLIPFLHRSQTATLAASGSQLTVAPAPNGLSLAGTF
;
A
#
# COMPACT_ATOMS: atom_id res chain seq x y z
N PRO A 1 -1.64 9.66 29.49
CA PRO A 1 -0.42 9.24 30.22
C PRO A 1 0.34 8.23 29.36
N PHE A 2 1.68 8.22 29.40
CA PHE A 2 2.48 7.16 28.76
C PHE A 2 1.97 5.79 29.24
N VAL A 3 1.83 4.82 28.33
CA VAL A 3 1.40 3.45 28.71
C VAL A 3 2.44 2.78 29.61
N ALA A 4 3.68 3.28 29.64
CA ALA A 4 4.70 2.89 30.62
C ALA A 4 4.33 3.25 32.08
N ALA A 5 3.29 4.07 32.30
CA ALA A 5 2.83 4.48 33.62
C ALA A 5 1.46 3.88 34.02
N LEU A 6 0.94 2.90 33.27
CA LEU A 6 -0.32 2.24 33.61
C LEU A 6 -0.08 0.81 34.10
N ASP A 7 -0.52 0.58 35.33
CA ASP A 7 -0.49 -0.71 36.01
C ASP A 7 -1.16 -1.81 35.15
N ALA A 8 -0.55 -2.99 35.13
CA ALA A 8 -0.88 -4.09 34.22
C ALA A 8 -2.35 -4.57 34.33
N ASN A 9 -3.00 -4.28 35.47
CA ASN A 9 -4.39 -4.63 35.74
C ASN A 9 -5.41 -3.67 35.10
N ALA A 10 -5.03 -2.45 34.70
CA ALA A 10 -5.94 -1.50 34.06
C ALA A 10 -6.10 -1.75 32.54
N GLN A 11 -5.23 -2.59 31.96
CA GLN A 11 -5.18 -2.88 30.53
C GLN A 11 -6.29 -3.85 30.08
N SER A 12 -6.95 -4.55 31.02
CA SER A 12 -7.95 -5.58 30.70
C SER A 12 -9.35 -5.03 30.41
N THR A 13 -9.65 -3.77 30.72
CA THR A 13 -11.04 -3.25 30.72
C THR A 13 -11.33 -2.25 29.61
N THR A 14 -10.33 -1.82 28.84
CA THR A 14 -10.53 -0.85 27.75
C THR A 14 -10.91 -1.57 26.45
N SER A 15 -12.06 -1.24 25.88
CA SER A 15 -12.63 -1.72 24.59
C SER A 15 -11.76 -1.42 23.35
N GLN A 16 -10.51 -1.03 23.55
CA GLN A 16 -9.61 -0.46 22.56
C GLN A 16 -8.30 -1.26 22.49
N ARG A 17 -8.35 -2.55 22.84
CA ARG A 17 -7.20 -3.47 22.87
C ARG A 17 -6.55 -3.68 21.50
N SER A 18 -7.27 -3.44 20.40
CA SER A 18 -6.74 -3.59 19.03
C SER A 18 -5.66 -2.57 18.66
N ASP A 19 -5.62 -1.42 19.35
CA ASP A 19 -4.67 -0.33 19.10
C ASP A 19 -3.48 -0.35 20.10
N TYR A 20 -3.54 -1.21 21.14
CA TYR A 20 -2.60 -1.22 22.27
C TYR A 20 -1.61 -2.40 22.28
N ASN A 21 -1.82 -3.42 21.46
CA ASN A 21 -1.06 -4.67 21.56
C ASN A 21 -0.57 -5.17 20.20
N LEU A 22 0.16 -4.33 19.48
CA LEU A 22 0.87 -4.76 18.28
C LEU A 22 2.29 -4.24 18.33
N SER A 23 3.22 -5.18 18.52
CA SER A 23 4.67 -5.07 18.30
C SER A 23 5.03 -4.75 16.84
N PHE A 24 4.09 -4.23 16.06
CA PHE A 24 4.17 -3.94 14.63
C PHE A 24 3.87 -2.45 14.41
N TYR A 25 4.61 -1.87 13.45
CA TYR A 25 4.53 -0.45 13.06
C TYR A 25 3.10 -0.01 12.67
N SER A 26 2.83 1.31 12.70
CA SER A 26 1.49 1.88 12.44
C SER A 26 0.89 1.42 11.12
N GLY A 27 -0.06 0.47 11.19
CA GLY A 27 -0.76 -0.06 10.02
C GLY A 27 -1.53 1.01 9.24
N HIS A 28 -2.11 1.99 9.95
CA HIS A 28 -2.80 3.13 9.33
C HIS A 28 -1.85 4.00 8.50
N THR A 29 -0.65 4.27 9.01
CA THR A 29 0.37 5.03 8.28
C THR A 29 0.87 4.24 7.07
N ASN A 30 1.18 2.97 7.25
CA ASN A 30 1.63 2.09 6.17
C ASN A 30 0.59 1.99 5.05
N LEU A 31 -0.69 1.80 5.39
CA LEU A 31 -1.78 1.69 4.43
C LEU A 31 -2.01 3.02 3.69
N ALA A 32 -2.00 4.16 4.40
CA ALA A 32 -2.18 5.47 3.78
C ALA A 32 -1.07 5.77 2.76
N PHE A 33 0.20 5.55 3.13
CA PHE A 33 1.33 5.75 2.23
C PHE A 33 1.32 4.74 1.06
N SER A 34 1.02 3.47 1.32
CA SER A 34 0.93 2.46 0.25
C SER A 34 -0.15 2.77 -0.78
N LEU A 35 -1.32 3.25 -0.34
CA LEU A 35 -2.40 3.62 -1.25
C LEU A 35 -2.04 4.83 -2.11
N VAL A 36 -1.53 5.90 -1.50
CA VAL A 36 -1.19 7.13 -2.23
C VAL A 36 -0.07 6.88 -3.23
N VAL A 37 1.00 6.19 -2.81
CA VAL A 37 2.13 5.91 -3.69
C VAL A 37 1.75 4.92 -4.78
N SER A 38 0.92 3.91 -4.49
CA SER A 38 0.41 3.02 -5.54
C SER A 38 -0.48 3.75 -6.54
N ALA A 39 -1.41 4.58 -6.08
CA ALA A 39 -2.28 5.36 -6.95
C ALA A 39 -1.48 6.35 -7.81
N GLY A 40 -0.51 7.04 -7.21
CA GLY A 40 0.39 7.97 -7.91
C GLY A 40 1.25 7.24 -8.95
N THR A 41 1.80 6.08 -8.59
CA THR A 41 2.59 5.25 -9.51
C THR A 41 1.73 4.74 -10.66
N VAL A 42 0.52 4.23 -10.42
CA VAL A 42 -0.40 3.82 -11.49
C VAL A 42 -0.77 4.99 -12.39
N ALA A 43 -1.08 6.16 -11.82
CA ALA A 43 -1.42 7.36 -12.58
C ALA A 43 -0.26 7.80 -13.49
N HIS A 44 0.96 7.79 -12.96
CA HIS A 44 2.19 8.07 -13.71
C HIS A 44 2.38 7.06 -14.86
N LEU A 45 2.26 5.76 -14.56
CA LEU A 45 2.44 4.69 -15.54
C LEU A 45 1.36 4.67 -16.64
N ARG A 46 0.15 5.15 -16.35
CA ARG A 46 -0.97 5.23 -17.30
C ARG A 46 -1.11 6.59 -17.98
N GLY A 47 -0.29 7.59 -17.61
CA GLY A 47 -0.35 8.95 -18.16
C GLY A 47 -1.64 9.70 -17.79
N TYR A 48 -2.19 9.46 -16.60
CA TYR A 48 -3.42 10.11 -16.18
C TYR A 48 -3.19 11.58 -15.81
N ARG A 49 -4.06 12.46 -16.33
CA ARG A 49 -4.07 13.90 -16.02
C ARG A 49 -4.28 14.20 -14.53
N ALA A 50 -4.77 13.23 -13.76
CA ALA A 50 -5.00 13.33 -12.32
C ALA A 50 -3.72 13.12 -11.47
N GLU A 51 -2.60 12.69 -12.06
CA GLU A 51 -1.32 12.47 -11.36
C GLU A 51 -0.92 13.61 -10.41
N PRO A 52 -0.86 14.89 -10.82
CA PRO A 52 -0.45 15.97 -9.93
C PRO A 52 -1.43 16.18 -8.76
N PHE A 53 -2.71 15.87 -8.93
CA PHE A 53 -3.69 15.93 -7.84
C PHE A 53 -3.49 14.79 -6.84
N ILE A 54 -3.14 13.59 -7.31
CA ILE A 54 -2.87 12.45 -6.43
C ILE A 54 -1.65 12.73 -5.56
N TRP A 55 -0.58 13.27 -6.14
CA TRP A 55 0.59 13.67 -5.36
C TRP A 55 0.32 14.88 -4.48
N GLY A 56 -0.32 15.92 -5.02
CA GLY A 56 -0.58 17.18 -4.35
C GLY A 56 -1.61 17.11 -3.22
N VAL A 57 -2.55 16.16 -3.26
CA VAL A 57 -3.58 15.97 -2.22
C VAL A 57 -3.35 14.71 -1.41
N GLY A 58 -2.94 13.62 -2.08
CA GLY A 58 -2.74 12.32 -1.42
C GLY A 58 -1.58 12.33 -0.43
N LEU A 59 -0.42 12.90 -0.77
CA LEU A 59 0.71 12.95 0.17
C LEU A 59 0.39 13.79 1.42
N PRO A 60 -0.21 14.99 1.31
CA PRO A 60 -0.66 15.73 2.48
C PRO A 60 -1.67 14.96 3.33
N LEU A 61 -2.63 14.25 2.72
CA LEU A 61 -3.59 13.43 3.46
C LEU A 61 -2.92 12.27 4.20
N ALA A 62 -2.00 11.54 3.55
CA ALA A 62 -1.24 10.48 4.20
C ALA A 62 -0.36 11.01 5.34
N THR A 63 0.22 12.20 5.16
CA THR A 63 0.99 12.89 6.19
C THR A 63 0.10 13.36 7.34
N PHE A 64 -1.12 13.82 7.07
CA PHE A 64 -2.10 14.16 8.10
C PHE A 64 -2.50 12.93 8.93
N VAL A 65 -2.73 11.79 8.27
CA VAL A 65 -2.97 10.51 8.97
C VAL A 65 -1.76 10.15 9.85
N ALA A 66 -0.54 10.24 9.32
CA ALA A 66 0.67 9.98 10.08
C ALA A 66 0.80 10.92 11.31
N TYR A 67 0.56 12.21 11.11
CA TYR A 67 0.57 13.22 12.16
C TYR A 67 -0.52 12.99 13.21
N SER A 68 -1.73 12.59 12.82
CA SER A 68 -2.81 12.26 13.74
C SER A 68 -2.44 11.09 14.67
N ARG A 69 -1.65 10.12 14.17
CA ARG A 69 -1.19 8.96 14.96
C ARG A 69 -0.03 9.32 15.90
N LEU A 70 0.81 10.29 15.50
CA LEU A 70 1.80 10.94 16.38
C LEU A 70 1.11 11.72 17.51
N GLY A 71 0.14 12.57 17.18
CA GLY A 71 -0.61 13.40 18.13
C GLY A 71 -1.45 12.60 19.12
N ALA A 72 -1.90 11.39 18.72
CA ALA A 72 -2.59 10.46 19.61
C ALA A 72 -1.68 9.84 20.69
N GLN A 73 -0.36 10.10 20.68
CA GLN A 73 0.64 9.54 21.61
C GLN A 73 0.59 8.01 21.73
N LYS A 74 0.16 7.32 20.65
CA LYS A 74 -0.01 5.86 20.61
C LYS A 74 1.17 5.10 19.97
N HIS A 75 1.99 5.77 19.17
CA HIS A 75 3.13 5.17 18.47
C HIS A 75 4.35 6.10 18.56
N TYR A 76 5.55 5.51 18.59
CA TYR A 76 6.79 6.28 18.54
C TYR A 76 6.97 6.88 17.14
N LEU A 77 7.64 8.04 17.03
CA LEU A 77 7.96 8.68 15.75
C LEU A 77 8.67 7.71 14.78
N SER A 78 9.50 6.81 15.33
CA SER A 78 10.15 5.74 14.58
C SER A 78 9.17 4.81 13.86
N ASP A 79 8.05 4.45 14.50
CA ASP A 79 7.08 3.50 13.92
C ASP A 79 6.32 4.12 12.74
N VAL A 80 6.09 5.42 12.79
CA VAL A 80 5.44 6.19 11.73
C VAL A 80 6.37 6.35 10.54
N VAL A 81 7.65 6.63 10.76
CA VAL A 81 8.66 6.76 9.70
C VAL A 81 8.93 5.40 9.03
N VAL A 82 9.07 4.33 9.80
CA VAL A 82 9.26 2.98 9.24
C VAL A 82 8.03 2.54 8.46
N GLY A 83 6.83 2.81 8.99
CA GLY A 83 5.57 2.50 8.31
C GLY A 83 5.38 3.29 7.02
N SER A 84 5.72 4.58 6.99
CA SER A 84 5.60 5.40 5.78
C SER A 84 6.60 4.97 4.71
N LEU A 85 7.85 4.70 5.07
CA LEU A 85 8.89 4.21 4.15
C LEU A 85 8.51 2.84 3.57
N THR A 86 8.12 1.90 4.41
CA THR A 86 7.74 0.54 3.97
C THR A 86 6.50 0.59 3.08
N GLY A 87 5.48 1.36 3.46
CA GLY A 87 4.26 1.53 2.68
C GLY A 87 4.53 2.18 1.34
N ALA A 88 5.31 3.25 1.31
CA ALA A 88 5.72 3.90 0.07
C ALA A 88 6.50 2.95 -0.85
N ALA A 89 7.47 2.21 -0.31
CA ALA A 89 8.26 1.24 -1.06
C ALA A 89 7.37 0.17 -1.70
N VAL A 90 6.46 -0.45 -0.93
CA VAL A 90 5.54 -1.47 -1.43
C VAL A 90 4.56 -0.87 -2.46
N GLY A 91 4.00 0.30 -2.18
CA GLY A 91 3.09 1.02 -3.06
C GLY A 91 3.73 1.39 -4.40
N PHE A 92 5.04 1.66 -4.45
CA PHE A 92 5.76 1.89 -5.69
C PHE A 92 6.10 0.59 -6.41
N LEU A 93 6.60 -0.41 -5.68
CA LEU A 93 7.17 -1.63 -6.26
C LEU A 93 6.10 -2.50 -6.94
N ILE A 94 4.91 -2.62 -6.34
CA ILE A 94 3.83 -3.47 -6.88
C ILE A 94 3.36 -2.99 -8.27
N PRO A 95 2.93 -1.74 -8.47
CA PRO A 95 2.51 -1.26 -9.79
C PRO A 95 3.65 -1.27 -10.82
N PHE A 96 4.86 -0.95 -10.38
CA PHE A 96 6.04 -0.95 -11.23
C PHE A 96 6.36 -2.35 -11.78
N LEU A 97 6.36 -3.37 -10.91
CA LEU A 97 6.54 -4.75 -11.32
C LEU A 97 5.37 -5.24 -12.19
N HIS A 98 4.14 -4.84 -11.90
CA HIS A 98 2.99 -5.25 -12.71
C HIS A 98 3.04 -4.68 -14.14
N ARG A 99 3.54 -3.43 -14.32
CA ARG A 99 3.81 -2.87 -15.66
C ARG A 99 4.80 -3.70 -16.45
N SER A 100 5.84 -4.22 -15.82
CA SER A 100 6.87 -4.99 -16.53
C SER A 100 6.27 -6.21 -17.22
N GLN A 101 5.32 -6.90 -16.57
CA GLN A 101 4.61 -8.06 -17.14
C GLN A 101 3.66 -7.68 -18.27
N THR A 102 2.88 -6.60 -18.10
CA THR A 102 1.95 -6.16 -19.15
C THR A 102 2.67 -5.57 -20.36
N ALA A 103 3.82 -4.90 -20.16
CA ALA A 103 4.66 -4.41 -21.24
C ALA A 103 5.35 -5.56 -21.98
N THR A 104 5.81 -6.61 -21.30
CA THR A 104 6.35 -7.80 -21.99
C THR A 104 5.29 -8.56 -22.77
N LEU A 105 4.03 -8.58 -22.31
CA LEU A 105 2.90 -9.18 -23.04
C LEU A 105 2.47 -8.27 -24.21
N ALA A 106 2.25 -6.97 -23.98
CA ALA A 106 1.75 -6.04 -24.99
C ALA A 106 2.81 -5.55 -25.99
N ALA A 107 4.10 -5.66 -25.68
CA ALA A 107 5.20 -5.23 -26.53
C ALA A 107 6.04 -6.39 -27.12
N SER A 108 5.61 -7.64 -26.95
CA SER A 108 6.22 -8.79 -27.64
C SER A 108 5.21 -9.37 -28.62
N GLY A 109 5.61 -9.45 -29.89
CA GLY A 109 4.79 -9.90 -31.01
C GLY A 109 4.14 -11.26 -30.80
N SER A 110 3.09 -11.51 -31.59
CA SER A 110 2.41 -12.79 -31.74
C SER A 110 2.28 -13.59 -30.44
N GLN A 111 1.31 -13.22 -29.60
CA GLN A 111 0.98 -14.06 -28.45
C GLN A 111 0.23 -15.31 -28.94
N LEU A 112 0.70 -16.49 -28.55
CA LEU A 112 0.05 -17.77 -28.80
C LEU A 112 -0.33 -18.38 -27.44
N THR A 113 -1.62 -18.47 -27.15
CA THR A 113 -2.18 -19.11 -25.96
C THR A 113 -2.63 -20.52 -26.32
N VAL A 114 -2.24 -21.49 -25.49
CA VAL A 114 -2.64 -22.89 -25.61
C VAL A 114 -3.47 -23.27 -24.39
N ALA A 115 -4.72 -23.69 -24.58
CA ALA A 115 -5.63 -24.04 -23.49
C ALA A 115 -6.35 -25.38 -23.73
N PRO A 116 -6.64 -26.17 -22.70
CA PRO A 116 -7.43 -27.39 -22.84
C PRO A 116 -8.89 -27.06 -23.20
N ALA A 117 -9.43 -27.77 -24.18
CA ALA A 117 -10.81 -27.66 -24.65
C ALA A 117 -11.54 -29.02 -24.47
N PRO A 118 -12.89 -29.03 -24.40
CA PRO A 118 -13.67 -30.25 -24.15
C PRO A 118 -13.34 -31.43 -25.07
N ASN A 119 -12.85 -31.16 -26.29
CA ASN A 119 -12.47 -32.17 -27.29
C ASN A 119 -10.97 -32.12 -27.66
N GLY A 120 -10.09 -31.49 -26.85
CA GLY A 120 -8.65 -31.46 -27.14
C GLY A 120 -7.92 -30.22 -26.61
N LEU A 121 -7.12 -29.59 -27.47
CA LEU A 121 -6.33 -28.39 -27.19
C LEU A 121 -6.75 -27.26 -28.14
N SER A 122 -7.04 -26.08 -27.60
CA SER A 122 -7.27 -24.86 -28.37
C SER A 122 -5.99 -24.02 -28.44
N LEU A 123 -5.74 -23.46 -29.62
CA LEU A 123 -4.68 -22.50 -29.89
C LEU A 123 -5.34 -21.19 -30.29
N ALA A 124 -5.08 -20.12 -29.56
CA ALA A 124 -5.56 -18.78 -29.87
C ALA A 124 -4.38 -17.82 -29.87
N GLY A 125 -4.32 -16.92 -30.86
CA GLY A 125 -3.25 -15.93 -30.88
C GLY A 125 -3.66 -14.63 -31.53
N THR A 126 -2.97 -13.57 -31.16
CA THR A 126 -3.11 -12.23 -31.73
C THR A 126 -1.79 -11.86 -32.39
N PHE A 127 -1.83 -11.62 -33.70
CA PHE A 127 -0.68 -11.24 -34.53
C PHE A 127 -0.72 -9.75 -34.86
#